data_AF-A0A6G1RMN3-F1
#
_entry.id   AF-A0A6G1RMN3-F1
#
_cell.length_a   1.000
_cell.length_b   1.000
_cell.length_c   1.000
_cell.angle_alpha   90.00
_cell.angle_beta   90.00
_cell.angle_gamma   90.00
#
_symmetry.space_group_name_H-M   'P 1'
#
loop_
_entity.id
_entity.type
_entity.pdbx_description
1 polymer ?
#
loop_
_entity_poly.entity_id
_entity_poly.type
_entity_poly.pdbx_seq_one_letter_code
_entity_poly.pdbx_strand_id
1 'polypeptide(L)'
;GNRKMSRGTAHLLTALFVVTAVTGYPSRRSATDRDATPRTTVTFDELSGVRRFSAHTLNYSTLLLEDDRGILYVGARGAIFALNASDVADGSHRTIHWDAS
;
A
#
# COMPACT_ATOMS: atom_id res chain seq x y z
N GLY A 1 10.17 -33.36 59.85
CA GLY A 1 9.34 -32.15 59.69
C GLY A 1 9.91 -31.32 58.56
N ASN A 2 9.13 -30.97 57.53
CA ASN A 2 9.56 -30.08 56.43
C ASN A 2 8.34 -29.40 55.78
N ARG A 3 7.49 -28.75 56.60
CA ARG A 3 6.24 -28.11 56.14
C ARG A 3 6.20 -26.60 56.42
N LYS A 4 7.35 -25.92 56.28
CA LYS A 4 7.43 -24.47 56.54
C LYS A 4 8.07 -23.62 55.43
N MET A 5 8.77 -24.22 54.46
CA MET A 5 9.54 -23.45 53.46
C MET A 5 8.76 -23.06 52.19
N SER A 6 7.54 -23.58 51.98
CA SER A 6 6.78 -23.38 50.73
C SER A 6 5.75 -22.24 50.77
N ARG A 7 5.41 -21.72 51.96
CA ARG A 7 4.37 -20.68 52.11
C ARG A 7 4.89 -19.27 51.80
N GLY A 8 6.13 -18.97 52.20
CA GLY A 8 6.72 -17.63 52.02
C GLY A 8 6.95 -17.27 50.55
N THR A 9 7.45 -18.22 49.75
CA THR A 9 7.69 -18.04 48.31
C THR A 9 6.39 -17.93 47.52
N ALA A 10 5.37 -18.72 47.87
CA ALA A 10 4.05 -18.61 47.26
C ALA A 10 3.44 -17.22 47.48
N HIS A 11 3.45 -16.70 48.72
CA HIS A 11 2.94 -15.37 49.00
C HIS A 11 3.74 -14.25 48.33
N LEU A 12 5.06 -14.39 48.21
CA LEU A 12 5.91 -13.42 47.51
C LEU A 12 5.59 -13.38 46.01
N LEU A 13 5.41 -14.56 45.40
CA LEU A 13 5.04 -14.69 43.98
C LEU A 13 3.62 -14.18 43.73
N THR A 14 2.67 -14.46 44.64
CA THR A 14 1.30 -13.91 44.56
C THR A 14 1.31 -12.39 44.70
N ALA A 15 2.07 -11.83 45.64
CA ALA A 15 2.19 -10.38 45.82
C ALA A 15 2.82 -9.70 44.59
N LEU A 16 3.85 -10.32 43.99
CA LEU A 16 4.51 -9.81 42.80
C LEU A 16 3.56 -9.77 41.58
N PHE A 17 2.72 -10.80 41.42
CA PHE A 17 1.70 -10.86 40.37
C PHE A 17 0.64 -9.76 40.50
N VAL A 18 0.22 -9.46 41.73
CA VAL A 18 -0.77 -8.40 42.00
C VAL A 18 -0.19 -7.01 41.71
N VAL A 19 1.09 -6.77 42.04
CA VAL A 19 1.75 -5.49 41.75
C VAL A 19 1.85 -5.24 40.24
N THR A 20 2.17 -6.27 39.44
CA THR A 20 2.23 -6.14 37.97
C THR A 20 0.87 -5.90 37.31
N ALA A 21 -0.23 -6.35 37.93
CA ALA A 21 -1.59 -6.10 37.42
C ALA A 21 -2.11 -4.70 37.79
N VAL A 22 -1.67 -4.14 38.92
CA VAL A 22 -2.05 -2.79 39.39
C VAL A 22 -1.25 -1.69 38.71
N THR A 23 0.02 -1.95 38.34
CA THR A 23 0.76 -1.09 37.41
C THR A 23 0.31 -1.40 35.99
N GLY A 24 -0.95 -1.12 35.69
CA GLY A 24 -1.46 -1.18 34.32
C GLY A 24 -0.50 -0.44 33.43
N TYR A 25 0.11 -1.15 32.47
CA TYR A 25 0.68 -0.51 31.30
C TYR A 25 -0.40 0.45 30.81
N PRO A 26 -0.15 1.77 30.72
CA PRO A 26 -1.11 2.64 30.10
C PRO A 26 -1.29 2.05 28.71
N SER A 27 -2.48 1.47 28.47
CA SER A 27 -2.86 0.89 27.18
C SER A 27 -2.33 1.84 26.14
N ARG A 28 -1.35 1.38 25.35
CA ARG A 28 -0.72 2.15 24.28
C ARG A 28 -1.88 2.89 23.62
N ARG A 29 -1.94 4.23 23.79
CA ARG A 29 -3.02 5.04 23.24
C ARG A 29 -3.19 4.54 21.82
N SER A 30 -4.35 3.97 21.51
CA SER A 30 -4.65 3.63 20.12
C SER A 30 -4.40 4.93 19.37
N ALA A 31 -3.44 4.91 18.44
CA ALA A 31 -3.08 6.09 17.69
C ALA A 31 -4.27 6.41 16.79
N THR A 32 -5.25 7.13 17.32
CA THR A 32 -6.41 7.62 16.58
C THR A 32 -6.06 8.90 15.81
N ASP A 33 -4.79 9.06 15.43
CA ASP A 33 -4.41 10.02 14.42
C ASP A 33 -4.47 9.32 13.07
N ARG A 34 -5.67 9.29 12.51
CA ARG A 34 -5.88 8.95 11.10
C ARG A 34 -6.22 10.20 10.32
N ASP A 35 -5.43 11.26 10.50
CA ASP A 35 -5.38 12.30 9.48
C ASP A 35 -4.81 11.68 8.19
N ALA A 36 -5.73 11.30 7.29
CA ALA A 36 -5.41 10.79 5.97
C ALA A 36 -5.28 11.93 4.93
N THR A 37 -5.29 13.20 5.37
CA THR A 37 -5.07 14.33 4.48
C THR A 37 -3.68 14.21 3.87
N PRO A 38 -3.55 14.21 2.54
CA PRO A 38 -2.25 14.26 1.89
C PRO A 38 -1.45 15.46 2.43
N ARG A 39 -0.18 15.24 2.80
CA ARG A 39 0.68 16.32 3.32
C ARG A 39 0.87 17.44 2.30
N THR A 40 0.72 17.14 1.02
CA THR A 40 0.79 18.08 -0.09
C THR A 40 -0.17 17.61 -1.16
N THR A 41 -1.00 18.53 -1.66
CA THR A 41 -1.85 18.32 -2.83
C THR A 41 -1.27 19.16 -3.95
N VAL A 42 -0.93 18.50 -5.06
CA VAL A 42 -0.46 19.17 -6.28
C VAL A 42 -1.55 18.95 -7.33
N THR A 43 -2.06 20.04 -7.90
CA THR A 43 -3.05 19.99 -8.97
C THR A 43 -2.41 19.56 -10.27
N PHE A 44 -3.20 19.10 -11.24
CA PHE A 44 -2.68 18.66 -12.53
C PHE A 44 -1.93 19.79 -13.27
N ASP A 45 -2.42 21.01 -13.18
CA ASP A 45 -1.82 22.20 -13.83
C ASP A 45 -0.46 22.60 -13.22
N GLU A 46 -0.19 22.18 -11.97
CA GLU A 46 1.08 22.42 -11.29
C GLU A 46 2.13 21.32 -11.56
N LEU A 47 1.74 20.21 -12.20
CA LEU A 47 2.65 19.12 -12.51
C LEU A 47 3.56 19.51 -13.69
N SER A 48 4.87 19.36 -13.50
CA SER A 48 5.87 19.50 -14.57
C SER A 48 6.49 18.15 -14.91
N GLY A 49 6.77 17.92 -16.20
CA GLY A 49 7.41 16.69 -16.67
C GLY A 49 6.54 15.43 -16.70
N VAL A 50 5.23 15.53 -16.46
CA VAL A 50 4.32 14.38 -16.54
C VAL A 50 4.02 14.02 -17.99
N ARG A 51 4.15 12.73 -18.32
CA ARG A 51 3.80 12.18 -19.64
C ARG A 51 2.46 11.46 -19.54
N ARG A 52 1.61 11.67 -20.55
CA ARG A 52 0.26 11.09 -20.62
C ARG A 52 0.02 10.45 -21.98
N PHE A 53 -0.44 9.21 -21.97
CA PHE A 53 -0.97 8.54 -23.15
C PHE A 53 -2.49 8.70 -23.22
N SER A 54 -3.02 8.88 -24.43
CA SER A 54 -4.46 8.83 -24.72
C SER A 54 -4.67 8.45 -26.19
N ALA A 55 -5.68 7.64 -26.45
CA ALA A 55 -6.13 7.25 -27.78
C ALA A 55 -7.66 7.41 -27.92
N HIS A 56 -8.21 7.12 -29.09
CA HIS A 56 -9.65 7.16 -29.37
C HIS A 56 -10.40 5.96 -28.77
N THR A 57 -10.13 5.67 -27.50
CA THR A 57 -10.80 4.62 -26.73
C THR A 57 -10.89 5.02 -25.25
N LEU A 58 -11.69 4.28 -24.50
CA LEU A 58 -11.96 4.46 -23.09
C LEU A 58 -11.54 3.21 -22.31
N ASN A 59 -11.60 3.30 -20.98
CA ASN A 59 -11.43 2.17 -20.06
C ASN A 59 -10.04 1.51 -20.09
N TYR A 60 -8.99 2.29 -19.88
CA TYR A 60 -7.60 1.82 -19.69
C TYR A 60 -7.45 1.15 -18.32
N SER A 61 -7.98 -0.07 -18.14
CA SER A 61 -8.11 -0.72 -16.83
C SER A 61 -7.10 -1.83 -16.56
N THR A 62 -6.40 -2.31 -17.60
CA THR A 62 -5.40 -3.39 -17.46
C THR A 62 -4.02 -2.85 -17.82
N LEU A 63 -3.03 -3.09 -16.94
CA LEU A 63 -1.65 -2.64 -17.10
C LEU A 63 -0.71 -3.82 -16.86
N LEU A 64 0.23 -4.04 -17.76
CA LEU A 64 1.27 -5.05 -17.63
C LEU A 64 2.62 -4.46 -18.04
N LEU A 65 3.55 -4.39 -17.10
CA LEU A 65 4.91 -3.93 -17.33
C LEU A 65 5.82 -5.12 -17.68
N GLU A 66 6.52 -5.02 -18.81
CA GLU A 66 7.63 -5.89 -19.19
C GLU A 66 8.93 -5.07 -19.12
N ASP A 67 9.52 -5.04 -17.92
CA ASP A 67 10.63 -4.15 -17.57
C ASP A 67 11.89 -4.43 -18.40
N ASP A 68 12.24 -5.70 -18.60
CA ASP A 68 13.39 -6.13 -19.41
C ASP A 68 13.37 -5.59 -20.85
N ARG A 69 12.17 -5.30 -21.38
CA ARG A 69 11.99 -4.75 -22.74
C ARG A 69 11.63 -3.27 -22.74
N GLY A 70 11.41 -2.66 -21.57
CA GLY A 70 10.93 -1.29 -21.45
C GLY A 70 9.54 -1.07 -22.06
N ILE A 71 8.66 -2.08 -21.99
CA ILE A 71 7.31 -2.01 -22.58
C ILE A 71 6.24 -2.01 -21.50
N LEU A 72 5.29 -1.08 -21.60
CA LEU A 72 4.06 -1.08 -20.82
C LEU A 72 2.88 -1.47 -21.73
N TYR A 73 2.34 -2.67 -21.54
CA TYR A 73 1.10 -3.06 -22.21
C TYR A 73 -0.11 -2.48 -21.47
N VAL A 74 -1.04 -1.91 -22.23
CA VAL A 74 -2.25 -1.27 -21.71
C VAL A 74 -3.48 -1.86 -22.41
N GLY A 75 -4.33 -2.54 -21.66
CA GLY A 75 -5.63 -3.00 -22.13
C GLY A 75 -6.67 -1.90 -21.98
N ALA A 76 -7.41 -1.63 -23.07
CA ALA A 76 -8.50 -0.68 -23.13
C ALA A 76 -9.72 -1.28 -23.83
N ARG A 77 -10.83 -0.54 -23.87
CA ARG A 77 -12.02 -0.98 -24.61
C ARG A 77 -11.69 -1.16 -26.09
N GLY A 78 -11.84 -2.37 -26.62
CA GLY A 78 -11.64 -2.63 -28.04
C GLY A 78 -10.20 -2.54 -28.52
N ALA A 79 -9.20 -2.42 -27.63
CA ALA A 79 -7.81 -2.27 -28.03
C ALA A 79 -6.81 -2.69 -26.96
N ILE A 80 -5.63 -3.11 -27.39
CA ILE A 80 -4.45 -3.32 -26.55
C ILE A 80 -3.31 -2.48 -27.13
N PHE A 81 -2.62 -1.73 -26.28
CA PHE A 81 -1.48 -0.89 -26.63
C PHE A 81 -0.19 -1.46 -26.04
N ALA A 82 0.92 -1.31 -26.76
CA ALA A 82 2.27 -1.50 -26.23
C ALA A 82 2.98 -0.15 -26.26
N LEU A 83 3.15 0.48 -25.09
CA LEU A 83 3.76 1.79 -24.90
C LEU A 83 5.23 1.63 -24.51
N ASN A 84 6.05 2.64 -24.79
CA ASN A 84 7.37 2.78 -24.19
C ASN A 84 7.24 3.11 -22.71
N ALA A 85 7.83 2.29 -21.82
CA ALA A 85 7.72 2.46 -20.37
C ALA A 85 8.51 3.67 -19.85
N SER A 86 9.59 4.05 -20.52
CA SER A 86 10.37 5.26 -20.18
C SER A 86 9.64 6.54 -20.58
N ASP A 87 8.80 6.47 -21.61
CA ASP A 87 8.02 7.61 -22.09
C ASP A 87 6.73 7.15 -22.78
N VAL A 88 5.64 7.10 -22.00
CA VAL A 88 4.32 6.67 -22.48
C VAL A 88 3.72 7.59 -23.55
N ALA A 89 4.28 8.79 -23.74
CA ALA A 89 3.82 9.79 -24.69
C ALA A 89 4.82 10.03 -25.83
N ASP A 90 5.72 9.08 -26.10
CA ASP A 90 6.70 9.16 -27.20
C ASP A 90 6.06 8.97 -28.60
N GLY A 91 4.82 8.50 -28.65
CA GLY A 91 4.08 8.25 -29.89
C GLY A 91 4.49 6.97 -30.63
N SER A 92 5.47 6.21 -30.14
CA SER A 92 5.99 4.99 -30.78
C SER A 92 5.13 3.74 -30.54
N HIS A 93 3.99 3.91 -29.87
CA HIS A 93 3.13 2.82 -29.44
C HIS A 93 2.65 1.94 -30.58
N ARG A 94 2.51 0.63 -30.29
CA ARG A 94 1.85 -0.34 -31.18
C ARG A 94 0.47 -0.64 -30.65
N THR A 95 -0.49 -0.87 -31.56
CA THR A 95 -1.89 -1.10 -31.21
C THR A 95 -2.42 -2.35 -31.87
N ILE A 96 -3.18 -3.14 -31.12
CA ILE A 96 -4.02 -4.21 -31.63
C ILE A 96 -5.47 -3.79 -31.38
N HIS A 97 -6.27 -3.69 -32.44
CA HIS A 97 -7.71 -3.48 -32.33
C HIS A 97 -8.42 -4.83 -32.14
N TRP A 98 -9.33 -4.86 -31.17
CA TRP A 98 -10.09 -6.03 -30.77
C TRP A 98 -11.52 -5.62 -30.44
N ASP A 99 -12.26 -5.18 -31.45
CA ASP A 99 -13.67 -4.85 -31.29
C ASP A 99 -14.51 -6.11 -31.05
N ALA A 100 -15.59 -5.96 -30.28
CA ALA A 100 -16.56 -7.04 -30.11
C ALA A 100 -17.35 -7.21 -31.41
N SER A 101 -17.56 -8.47 -31.82
CA SER A 101 -18.34 -8.83 -33.01
C SER A 101 -19.84 -8.75 -32.79
#